data_AF-A0A7G8FXR9-F1
#
_entry.id   AF-A0A7G8FXR9-F1
#
_cell.length_a   1.000
_cell.length_b   1.000
_cell.length_c   1.000
_cell.angle_alpha   90.00
_cell.angle_beta   90.00
_cell.angle_gamma   90.00
#
_symmetry.space_group_name_H-M   'P 1'
#
loop_
_entity.id
_entity.type
_entity.pdbx_description
1 polymer ?
#
loop_
_entity_poly.entity_id
_entity_poly.type
_entity_poly.pdbx_seq_one_letter_code
_entity_poly.pdbx_strand_id
1 'polypeptide(L)'
;MVVRRSLSLVALSSLLLAAGCSTGEKEASKPETKTLEVAFCGIENGTFIDSNNDGQFDVGDTVSYKLVVAKASDKDGCDKIDGSFFGIEQVVERRDVDGEDVFLTSAQGTFVFKDGNLQVRSMGHLQADAAQMQAMAKSGAMDLAISDIIPVKHQATVVGQGGIYNGFIGTAMFVPGNPPVAEFKLFNQFGS
;
A
#
# COMPACT_ATOMS: atom_id res chain seq x y z
N MET A 1 -73.80 -26.02 45.26
CA MET A 1 -73.38 -26.14 43.85
C MET A 1 -72.11 -25.32 43.67
N VAL A 2 -71.01 -26.01 43.36
CA VAL A 2 -69.68 -25.55 42.90
C VAL A 2 -68.89 -24.54 43.76
N VAL A 3 -67.89 -25.11 44.42
CA VAL A 3 -66.76 -24.48 45.13
C VAL A 3 -65.86 -23.72 44.14
N ARG A 4 -65.57 -22.44 44.43
CA ARG A 4 -64.57 -21.64 43.72
C ARG A 4 -63.17 -22.21 43.98
N ARG A 5 -62.51 -22.69 42.92
CA ARG A 5 -61.09 -23.06 42.95
C ARG A 5 -60.24 -21.79 42.92
N SER A 6 -59.61 -21.48 44.04
CA SER A 6 -58.50 -20.52 44.14
C SER A 6 -57.22 -21.20 43.62
N LEU A 7 -56.70 -20.73 42.49
CA LEU A 7 -55.39 -21.14 41.99
C LEU A 7 -54.36 -20.08 42.42
N SER A 8 -53.47 -20.50 43.32
CA SER A 8 -52.27 -19.79 43.71
C SER A 8 -51.35 -19.62 42.51
N LEU A 9 -51.07 -18.38 42.13
CA LEU A 9 -50.00 -18.04 41.20
C LEU A 9 -48.75 -17.69 42.00
N VAL A 10 -47.73 -18.53 41.85
CA VAL A 10 -46.38 -18.38 42.37
C VAL A 10 -45.75 -17.14 41.74
N ALA A 11 -45.29 -16.20 42.57
CA ALA A 11 -44.51 -15.05 42.14
C ALA A 11 -43.08 -15.50 41.79
N LEU A 12 -42.78 -15.67 40.50
CA LEU A 12 -41.40 -15.67 40.02
C LEU A 12 -40.93 -14.21 39.93
N SER A 13 -40.10 -13.79 40.89
CA SER A 13 -39.29 -12.59 40.75
C SER A 13 -38.19 -12.84 39.72
N SER A 14 -38.45 -12.46 38.47
CA SER A 14 -37.40 -12.29 37.46
C SER A 14 -36.70 -10.96 37.72
N LEU A 15 -35.49 -11.01 38.29
CA LEU A 15 -34.55 -9.89 38.28
C LEU A 15 -34.20 -9.58 36.80
N LEU A 16 -34.88 -8.60 36.22
CA LEU A 16 -34.43 -7.94 35.00
C LEU A 16 -33.30 -6.99 35.40
N LEU A 17 -32.05 -7.44 35.20
CA LEU A 17 -30.91 -6.54 35.06
C LEU A 17 -31.15 -5.70 33.81
N ALA A 18 -31.78 -4.54 33.99
CA ALA A 18 -31.74 -3.46 33.01
C ALA A 18 -30.32 -2.89 32.99
N ALA A 19 -29.42 -3.58 32.29
CA ALA A 19 -28.26 -2.90 31.74
C ALA A 19 -28.81 -1.95 30.67
N GLY A 20 -28.78 -0.65 30.97
CA GLY A 20 -29.24 0.39 30.06
C GLY A 20 -28.42 0.39 28.77
N CYS A 21 -28.88 -0.33 27.76
CA CYS A 21 -28.54 -0.02 26.39
C CYS A 21 -29.39 1.19 25.99
N SER A 22 -28.80 2.39 26.16
CA SER A 22 -29.24 3.55 25.41
C SER A 22 -29.14 3.20 23.93
N THR A 23 -30.27 2.84 23.32
CA THR A 23 -30.46 2.86 21.87
C THR A 23 -30.53 4.32 21.44
N GLY A 24 -29.41 5.02 21.52
CA GLY A 24 -29.15 6.07 20.56
C GLY A 24 -28.64 5.36 19.33
N GLU A 25 -29.45 5.30 18.27
CA GLU A 25 -28.90 5.18 16.92
C GLU A 25 -27.98 6.40 16.73
N LYS A 26 -26.73 6.28 17.18
CA LYS A 26 -25.67 7.12 16.62
C LYS A 26 -25.58 6.65 15.19
N GLU A 27 -26.07 7.45 14.25
CA GLU A 27 -25.65 7.36 12.86
C GLU A 27 -24.13 7.20 12.91
N ALA A 28 -23.63 6.01 12.55
CA ALA A 28 -22.20 5.81 12.45
C ALA A 28 -21.72 6.82 11.40
N SER A 29 -20.97 7.85 11.82
CA SER A 29 -20.48 8.85 10.90
C SER A 29 -19.68 8.12 9.82
N LYS A 30 -20.04 8.34 8.56
CA LYS A 30 -19.33 7.70 7.45
C LYS A 30 -17.86 8.12 7.54
N PRO A 31 -16.91 7.18 7.54
CA PRO A 31 -15.50 7.52 7.65
C PRO A 31 -15.11 8.46 6.51
N GLU A 32 -14.35 9.51 6.83
CA GLU A 32 -13.79 10.42 5.81
C GLU A 32 -12.93 9.61 4.83
N THR A 33 -13.17 9.77 3.53
CA THR A 33 -12.42 9.07 2.48
C THR A 33 -11.63 10.04 1.63
N LYS A 34 -10.42 9.65 1.21
CA LYS A 34 -9.62 10.37 0.22
C LYS A 34 -9.22 9.43 -0.92
N THR A 35 -9.32 9.93 -2.14
CA THR A 35 -8.71 9.32 -3.32
C THR A 35 -7.58 10.21 -3.80
N LEU A 36 -6.49 9.60 -4.24
CA LEU A 36 -5.32 10.30 -4.73
C LEU A 36 -4.74 9.48 -5.88
N GLU A 37 -4.27 10.14 -6.93
CA GLU A 37 -3.51 9.52 -8.01
C GLU A 37 -2.12 10.18 -8.05
N VAL A 38 -1.08 9.36 -8.15
CA VAL A 38 0.31 9.82 -8.13
C VAL A 38 1.05 9.20 -9.28
N ALA A 39 1.58 10.02 -10.18
CA ALA A 39 2.41 9.60 -11.30
C ALA A 39 3.88 9.45 -10.89
N PHE A 40 4.56 8.44 -11.44
CA PHE A 40 6.00 8.24 -11.33
C PHE A 40 6.72 8.83 -12.55
N CYS A 41 7.40 9.96 -12.35
CA CYS A 41 7.85 10.83 -13.43
C CYS A 41 9.31 10.67 -13.83
N GLY A 42 10.12 10.05 -12.98
CA GLY A 42 11.55 9.87 -13.24
C GLY A 42 12.24 9.15 -12.10
N ILE A 43 13.43 8.64 -12.39
CA ILE A 43 14.33 8.07 -11.40
C ILE A 43 15.35 9.15 -11.06
N GLU A 44 15.51 9.46 -9.78
CA GLU A 44 16.54 10.39 -9.32
C GLU A 44 17.83 9.66 -8.98
N ASN A 45 17.74 8.53 -8.27
CA ASN A 45 18.85 7.63 -8.00
C ASN A 45 18.35 6.23 -7.62
N GLY A 46 19.26 5.26 -7.64
CA GLY A 46 19.03 3.95 -7.06
C GLY A 46 20.32 3.16 -6.86
N THR A 47 20.25 2.17 -5.99
CA THR A 47 21.36 1.30 -5.59
C THR A 47 20.90 -0.15 -5.65
N PHE A 48 21.79 -1.02 -6.10
CA PHE A 48 21.65 -2.46 -6.07
C PHE A 48 22.65 -3.06 -5.08
N ILE A 49 22.18 -4.00 -4.27
CA ILE A 49 23.00 -4.77 -3.32
C ILE A 49 22.83 -6.23 -3.67
N ASP A 50 23.89 -6.81 -4.23
CA ASP A 50 24.10 -8.24 -4.35
C ASP A 50 24.45 -8.80 -2.95
N SER A 51 23.51 -9.52 -2.35
CA SER A 51 23.60 -9.98 -0.97
C SER A 51 24.55 -11.16 -0.80
N ASN A 52 24.75 -11.97 -1.85
CA ASN A 52 25.58 -13.18 -1.81
C ASN A 52 26.92 -13.00 -2.55
N ASN A 53 27.07 -11.87 -3.25
CA ASN A 53 28.25 -11.43 -3.98
C ASN A 53 28.66 -12.38 -5.12
N ASP A 54 27.70 -13.05 -5.75
CA ASP A 54 27.90 -13.99 -6.86
C ASP A 54 27.81 -13.34 -8.25
N GLY A 55 27.43 -12.05 -8.31
CA GLY A 55 27.33 -11.28 -9.54
C GLY A 55 26.04 -11.52 -10.32
N GLN A 56 25.06 -12.22 -9.73
CA GLN A 56 23.74 -12.45 -10.27
C GLN A 56 22.71 -11.59 -9.54
N PHE A 57 21.51 -11.49 -10.11
CA PHE A 57 20.36 -10.87 -9.45
C PHE A 57 19.44 -12.00 -8.99
N ASP A 58 19.38 -12.23 -7.69
CA ASP A 58 18.71 -13.40 -7.12
C ASP A 58 18.07 -13.15 -5.75
N VAL A 59 17.57 -14.24 -5.15
CA VAL A 59 16.82 -14.19 -3.89
C VAL A 59 17.71 -13.71 -2.75
N GLY A 60 17.28 -12.63 -2.11
CA GLY A 60 17.99 -11.97 -1.03
C GLY A 60 18.58 -10.62 -1.42
N ASP A 61 18.76 -10.37 -2.72
CA ASP A 61 19.25 -9.10 -3.23
C ASP A 61 18.28 -7.96 -2.99
N THR A 62 18.82 -6.76 -2.88
CA THR A 62 18.03 -5.57 -2.57
C THR A 62 18.25 -4.46 -3.58
N VAL A 63 17.15 -3.86 -4.03
CA VAL A 63 17.15 -2.62 -4.79
C VAL A 63 16.58 -1.52 -3.90
N SER A 64 17.21 -0.35 -3.90
CA SER A 64 16.66 0.86 -3.30
C SER A 64 16.67 1.99 -4.31
N TYR A 65 15.64 2.82 -4.31
CA TYR A 65 15.52 3.89 -5.29
C TYR A 65 14.77 5.10 -4.74
N LYS A 66 15.06 6.24 -5.35
CA LYS A 66 14.30 7.48 -5.19
C LYS A 66 13.70 7.87 -6.54
N LEU A 67 12.37 7.90 -6.60
CA LEU A 67 11.61 8.33 -7.76
C LEU A 67 11.07 9.74 -7.55
N VAL A 68 11.01 10.48 -8.64
CA VAL A 68 10.31 11.76 -8.73
C VAL A 68 8.84 11.47 -8.97
N VAL A 69 7.95 12.09 -8.18
CA VAL A 69 6.51 11.88 -8.32
C VAL A 69 5.74 13.19 -8.38
N ALA A 70 4.55 13.10 -8.96
CA ALA A 70 3.63 14.21 -9.09
C ALA A 70 2.20 13.73 -8.81
N LYS A 71 1.43 14.50 -8.05
CA LYS A 71 -0.01 14.25 -7.89
C LYS A 71 -0.71 14.52 -9.23
N ALA A 72 -1.19 13.47 -9.87
CA ALA A 72 -1.85 13.57 -11.16
C ALA A 72 -3.22 14.24 -10.96
N SER A 73 -3.32 15.49 -11.41
CA SER A 73 -4.59 16.22 -11.44
C SER A 73 -5.27 16.10 -12.81
N ASP A 74 -4.50 15.77 -13.86
CA ASP A 74 -4.88 15.77 -15.29
C ASP A 74 -4.08 14.70 -16.07
N LYS A 75 -4.35 14.56 -17.39
CA LYS A 75 -3.89 13.43 -18.25
C LYS A 75 -2.38 13.30 -18.47
N ASP A 76 -1.59 14.35 -18.20
CA ASP A 76 -0.14 14.33 -18.27
C ASP A 76 0.42 14.53 -16.85
N GLY A 77 0.44 13.44 -16.08
CA GLY A 77 0.62 13.48 -14.62
C GLY A 77 1.96 14.05 -14.11
N CYS A 78 2.88 14.46 -14.99
CA CYS A 78 4.25 14.87 -14.64
C CYS A 78 4.58 16.34 -14.90
N ASP A 79 3.60 17.17 -15.28
CA ASP A 79 3.81 18.61 -15.52
C ASP A 79 4.21 19.39 -14.25
N LYS A 80 3.82 18.89 -13.07
CA LYS A 80 4.06 19.54 -11.79
C LYS A 80 4.53 18.55 -10.74
N ILE A 81 5.84 18.36 -10.67
CA ILE A 81 6.49 17.60 -9.62
C ILE A 81 6.19 18.21 -8.25
N ASP A 82 5.70 17.38 -7.32
CA ASP A 82 5.33 17.81 -5.98
C ASP A 82 5.67 16.80 -4.87
N GLY A 83 6.43 15.75 -5.19
CA GLY A 83 6.94 14.82 -4.19
C GLY A 83 8.08 13.92 -4.66
N SER A 84 8.46 13.01 -3.78
CA SER A 84 9.36 11.89 -4.08
C SER A 84 8.81 10.60 -3.50
N PHE A 85 9.16 9.48 -4.13
CA PHE A 85 8.91 8.14 -3.59
C PHE A 85 10.24 7.46 -3.29
N PHE A 86 10.42 7.02 -2.06
CA PHE A 86 11.58 6.25 -1.64
C PHE A 86 11.16 4.79 -1.51
N GLY A 87 11.69 3.92 -2.36
CA GLY A 87 11.38 2.49 -2.37
C GLY A 87 12.57 1.63 -1.99
N ILE A 88 12.29 0.51 -1.34
CA ILE A 88 13.23 -0.57 -1.08
C ILE A 88 12.51 -1.88 -1.39
N GLU A 89 13.15 -2.73 -2.18
CA GLU A 89 12.63 -4.02 -2.60
C GLU A 89 13.68 -5.10 -2.38
N GLN A 90 13.32 -6.15 -1.66
CA GLN A 90 14.15 -7.35 -1.56
C GLN A 90 13.57 -8.45 -2.45
N VAL A 91 14.40 -9.07 -3.28
CA VAL A 91 14.00 -10.22 -4.10
C VAL A 91 13.70 -11.41 -3.21
N VAL A 92 12.50 -11.98 -3.35
CA VAL A 92 12.08 -13.19 -2.61
C VAL A 92 11.89 -14.40 -3.52
N GLU A 93 11.72 -14.18 -4.82
CA GLU A 93 11.58 -15.25 -5.81
C GLU A 93 12.01 -14.77 -7.20
N ARG A 94 12.65 -15.66 -7.96
CA ARG A 94 12.92 -15.49 -9.39
C ARG A 94 12.06 -16.47 -10.18
N ARG A 95 11.45 -16.01 -11.27
CA ARG A 95 10.67 -16.83 -12.19
C ARG A 95 11.09 -16.54 -13.62
N ASP A 96 11.14 -17.58 -14.44
CA ASP A 96 11.19 -17.45 -15.89
C ASP A 96 9.74 -17.40 -16.41
N VAL A 97 9.38 -16.31 -17.08
CA VAL A 97 8.09 -16.13 -17.74
C VAL A 97 8.36 -15.77 -19.18
N ASP A 98 8.02 -16.67 -20.10
CA ASP A 98 8.25 -16.50 -21.55
C ASP A 98 9.71 -16.18 -21.93
N GLY A 99 10.68 -16.69 -21.16
CA GLY A 99 12.12 -16.47 -21.38
C GLY A 99 12.65 -15.17 -20.78
N GLU A 100 11.84 -14.44 -20.02
CA GLU A 100 12.25 -13.26 -19.25
C GLU A 100 12.24 -13.56 -17.75
N ASP A 101 13.25 -13.05 -17.05
CA ASP A 101 13.30 -13.15 -15.60
C ASP A 101 12.38 -12.10 -14.96
N VAL A 102 11.40 -12.58 -14.20
CA VAL A 102 10.50 -11.79 -13.36
C VAL A 102 10.81 -12.08 -11.91
N PHE A 103 11.05 -11.02 -11.15
CA PHE A 103 11.41 -11.11 -9.74
C PHE A 103 10.25 -10.66 -8.88
N LEU A 104 9.80 -11.53 -7.98
CA LEU A 104 8.85 -11.17 -6.93
C LEU A 104 9.63 -10.58 -5.77
N THR A 105 9.17 -9.45 -5.25
CA THR A 105 9.88 -8.74 -4.18
C THR A 105 9.01 -8.49 -2.96
N SER A 106 9.64 -8.40 -1.79
CA SER A 106 9.06 -7.75 -0.63
C SER A 106 9.33 -6.24 -0.76
N ALA A 107 8.31 -5.48 -1.13
CA ALA A 107 8.42 -4.05 -1.42
C ALA A 107 7.89 -3.20 -0.27
N GLN A 108 8.66 -2.16 0.07
CA GLN A 108 8.24 -1.11 0.99
C GLN A 108 8.63 0.25 0.40
N GLY A 109 7.83 1.26 0.67
CA GLY A 109 8.22 2.61 0.30
C GLY A 109 7.45 3.70 1.00
N THR A 110 7.90 4.92 0.79
CA THR A 110 7.28 6.11 1.37
C THR A 110 7.16 7.20 0.32
N PHE A 111 5.92 7.63 0.08
CA PHE A 111 5.65 8.86 -0.64
C PHE A 111 5.83 10.04 0.30
N VAL A 112 6.60 11.03 -0.15
CA VAL A 112 6.88 12.26 0.59
C VAL A 112 6.39 13.44 -0.24
N PHE A 113 5.37 14.14 0.26
CA PHE A 113 4.86 15.37 -0.29
C PHE A 113 5.08 16.51 0.70
N LYS A 114 4.88 17.75 0.24
CA LYS A 114 4.95 18.94 1.12
C LYS A 114 3.92 18.90 2.25
N ASP A 115 2.76 18.31 2.00
CA ASP A 115 1.59 18.29 2.89
C ASP A 115 1.45 17.00 3.71
N GLY A 116 2.31 16.00 3.50
CA GLY A 116 2.31 14.77 4.30
C GLY A 116 3.03 13.62 3.62
N ASN A 117 2.94 12.44 4.24
CA ASN A 117 3.59 11.24 3.75
C ASN A 117 2.71 9.99 3.91
N LEU A 118 2.91 9.04 2.99
CA LEU A 118 2.19 7.78 2.92
C LEU A 118 3.21 6.65 2.83
N GLN A 119 3.22 5.75 3.80
CA GLN A 119 4.00 4.51 3.72
C GLN A 119 3.18 3.43 3.03
N VAL A 120 3.84 2.68 2.15
CA VAL A 120 3.26 1.55 1.43
C VAL A 120 4.06 0.27 1.65
N ARG A 121 3.36 -0.87 1.60
CA ARG A 121 3.96 -2.21 1.60
C ARG A 121 3.19 -3.14 0.66
N SER A 122 3.91 -3.90 -0.15
CA SER A 122 3.35 -4.83 -1.14
C SER A 122 4.26 -6.02 -1.40
N MET A 123 3.73 -7.01 -2.10
CA MET A 123 4.54 -7.84 -2.98
C MET A 123 4.78 -7.04 -4.26
N GLY A 124 6.03 -6.66 -4.53
CA GLY A 124 6.43 -5.94 -5.73
C GLY A 124 6.88 -6.89 -6.84
N HIS A 125 7.17 -6.31 -7.99
CA HIS A 125 7.66 -7.03 -9.15
C HIS A 125 8.78 -6.22 -9.78
N LEU A 126 9.95 -6.83 -9.99
CA LEU A 126 11.01 -6.25 -10.78
C LEU A 126 11.20 -7.08 -12.05
N GLN A 127 11.54 -6.40 -13.13
CA GLN A 127 11.91 -7.02 -14.40
C GLN A 127 13.29 -6.50 -14.78
N ALA A 128 14.16 -7.38 -15.26
CA ALA A 128 15.48 -6.98 -15.74
C ALA A 128 15.99 -8.01 -16.74
N ASP A 129 16.65 -7.57 -17.79
CA ASP A 129 17.36 -8.49 -18.69
C ASP A 129 18.72 -8.93 -18.10
N ALA A 130 19.27 -10.01 -18.64
CA ALA A 130 20.52 -10.58 -18.15
C ALA A 130 21.73 -9.63 -18.23
N ALA A 131 21.77 -8.74 -19.22
CA ALA A 131 22.85 -7.77 -19.36
C ALA A 131 22.73 -6.65 -18.31
N GLN A 132 21.52 -6.13 -18.09
CA GLN A 132 21.21 -5.16 -17.04
C GLN A 132 21.57 -5.72 -15.66
N MET A 133 21.15 -6.95 -15.37
CA MET A 133 21.47 -7.62 -14.10
C MET A 133 22.98 -7.70 -13.84
N GLN A 134 23.75 -8.15 -14.84
CA GLN A 134 25.21 -8.21 -14.72
C GLN A 134 25.86 -6.83 -14.56
N ALA A 135 25.29 -5.79 -15.18
CA ALA A 135 25.79 -4.43 -15.05
C ALA A 135 25.53 -3.86 -13.64
N MET A 136 24.34 -4.11 -13.10
CA MET A 136 23.98 -3.71 -11.73
C MET A 136 24.86 -4.44 -10.71
N ALA A 137 25.04 -5.76 -10.84
CA ALA A 137 25.86 -6.53 -9.90
C ALA A 137 27.35 -6.10 -9.89
N LYS A 138 27.88 -5.65 -11.03
CA LYS A 138 29.26 -5.14 -11.11
C LYS A 138 29.43 -3.73 -10.55
N SER A 139 28.43 -2.88 -10.73
CA SER A 139 28.54 -1.44 -10.42
C SER A 139 27.95 -1.06 -9.06
N GLY A 140 27.01 -1.86 -8.53
CA GLY A 140 26.16 -1.50 -7.40
C GLY A 140 25.16 -0.38 -7.71
N ALA A 141 25.16 0.16 -8.92
CA ALA A 141 24.19 1.16 -9.36
C ALA A 141 22.93 0.44 -9.86
N MET A 142 21.76 0.98 -9.53
CA MET A 142 20.52 0.52 -10.16
C MET A 142 20.44 1.08 -11.58
N ASP A 143 20.23 0.20 -12.57
CA ASP A 143 20.04 0.54 -13.98
C ASP A 143 18.73 -0.05 -14.52
N LEU A 144 17.65 0.27 -13.82
CA LEU A 144 16.27 -0.12 -14.15
C LEU A 144 15.51 1.09 -14.65
N ALA A 145 14.65 0.92 -15.65
CA ALA A 145 13.64 1.92 -15.99
C ALA A 145 12.46 1.87 -15.00
N ILE A 146 11.59 2.89 -14.98
CA ILE A 146 10.39 2.85 -14.12
C ILE A 146 9.44 1.72 -14.55
N SER A 147 9.39 1.41 -15.85
CA SER A 147 8.67 0.23 -16.36
C SER A 147 9.18 -1.08 -15.77
N ASP A 148 10.44 -1.13 -15.40
CA ASP A 148 11.08 -2.32 -14.84
C ASP A 148 10.81 -2.44 -13.34
N ILE A 149 10.53 -1.31 -12.67
CA ILE A 149 10.15 -1.21 -11.25
C ILE A 149 8.64 -1.45 -11.06
N ILE A 150 7.81 -1.04 -12.03
CA ILE A 150 6.36 -1.25 -12.03
C ILE A 150 5.95 -1.92 -13.35
N PRO A 151 6.39 -3.18 -13.60
CA PRO A 151 6.12 -3.87 -14.86
C PRO A 151 4.68 -4.36 -14.94
N VAL A 152 4.07 -4.65 -13.79
CA VAL A 152 2.71 -5.20 -13.70
C VAL A 152 1.89 -4.50 -12.63
N LYS A 153 0.58 -4.55 -12.83
CA LYS A 153 -0.39 -4.01 -11.87
C LYS A 153 -0.35 -4.83 -10.58
N HIS A 154 -0.18 -4.16 -9.43
CA HIS A 154 -0.15 -4.81 -8.13
C HIS A 154 -0.68 -3.89 -7.02
N GLN A 155 -1.15 -4.50 -5.92
CA GLN A 155 -1.76 -3.80 -4.80
C GLN A 155 -0.79 -3.64 -3.62
N ALA A 156 -0.85 -2.51 -2.95
CA ALA A 156 -0.16 -2.24 -1.70
C ALA A 156 -1.12 -1.83 -0.59
N THR A 157 -0.72 -2.11 0.65
CA THR A 157 -1.30 -1.52 1.85
C THR A 157 -0.73 -0.12 2.07
N VAL A 158 -1.51 0.78 2.67
CA VAL A 158 -1.11 2.18 2.88
C VAL A 158 -1.38 2.60 4.32
N VAL A 159 -0.42 3.31 4.91
CA VAL A 159 -0.55 4.00 6.20
C VAL A 159 -0.07 5.44 6.05
N GLY A 160 -0.91 6.40 6.40
CA GLY A 160 -0.50 7.80 6.52
C GLY A 160 0.36 8.01 7.75
N GLN A 161 1.57 8.54 7.56
CA GLN A 161 2.57 8.71 8.62
C GLN A 161 2.76 10.17 9.06
N GLY A 162 2.09 11.12 8.40
CA GLY A 162 2.31 12.55 8.64
C GLY A 162 1.40 13.47 7.85
N GLY A 163 1.23 14.69 8.36
CA GLY A 163 0.56 15.80 7.68
C GLY A 163 -0.94 15.56 7.45
N ILE A 164 -1.44 15.92 6.28
CA ILE A 164 -2.86 15.79 5.90
C ILE A 164 -3.32 14.33 5.77
N TYR A 165 -2.39 13.38 5.83
CA TYR A 165 -2.66 11.95 5.77
C TYR A 165 -2.66 11.28 7.15
N ASN A 166 -2.43 12.03 8.24
CA ASN A 166 -2.51 11.48 9.59
C ASN A 166 -3.89 10.83 9.85
N GLY A 167 -3.87 9.60 10.38
CA GLY A 167 -5.09 8.84 10.65
C GLY A 167 -5.69 8.14 9.43
N PHE A 168 -5.14 8.32 8.23
CA PHE A 168 -5.57 7.57 7.05
C PHE A 168 -4.87 6.22 6.95
N ILE A 169 -5.65 5.20 6.65
CA ILE A 169 -5.16 3.89 6.19
C ILE A 169 -5.88 3.53 4.90
N GLY A 170 -5.35 2.55 4.15
CA GLY A 170 -6.03 2.13 2.93
C GLY A 170 -5.18 1.26 2.03
N THR A 171 -5.41 1.43 0.74
CA THR A 171 -4.70 0.67 -0.30
C THR A 171 -4.23 1.60 -1.42
N ALA A 172 -3.17 1.19 -2.09
CA ALA A 172 -2.72 1.78 -3.34
C ALA A 172 -2.70 0.69 -4.41
N MET A 173 -3.07 1.04 -5.63
CA MET A 173 -2.90 0.19 -6.80
C MET A 173 -1.80 0.80 -7.66
N PHE A 174 -0.68 0.09 -7.80
CA PHE A 174 0.38 0.45 -8.73
C PHE A 174 -0.02 -0.06 -10.11
N VAL A 175 -0.03 0.82 -11.09
CA VAL A 175 -0.50 0.55 -12.45
C VAL A 175 0.61 0.90 -13.44
N PRO A 176 1.05 -0.05 -14.29
CA PRO A 176 2.03 0.23 -15.34
C PRO A 176 1.45 1.22 -16.36
N GLY A 177 2.31 1.99 -17.01
CA GLY A 177 1.88 3.02 -17.96
C GLY A 177 3.03 3.95 -18.36
N ASN A 178 2.68 5.05 -19.01
CA ASN A 178 3.64 6.11 -19.34
C ASN A 178 3.03 7.49 -19.02
N PRO A 179 3.27 8.05 -17.83
CA PRO A 179 3.99 7.45 -16.70
C PRO A 179 3.16 6.35 -15.99
N PRO A 180 3.79 5.43 -15.25
CA PRO A 180 3.07 4.59 -14.28
C PRO A 180 2.42 5.43 -13.18
N VAL A 181 1.37 4.90 -12.54
CA VAL A 181 0.64 5.60 -11.48
C VAL A 181 0.39 4.74 -10.25
N ALA A 182 0.27 5.37 -9.09
CA ALA A 182 -0.27 4.79 -7.86
C ALA A 182 -1.64 5.42 -7.54
N GLU A 183 -2.69 4.60 -7.58
CA GLU A 183 -4.07 4.98 -7.28
C GLU A 183 -4.42 4.64 -5.83
N PHE A 184 -4.60 5.64 -4.98
CA PHE A 184 -4.88 5.48 -3.56
C PHE A 184 -6.37 5.54 -3.26
N LYS A 185 -6.80 4.66 -2.35
CA LYS A 185 -8.09 4.71 -1.68
C LYS A 185 -7.84 4.66 -0.17
N LEU A 186 -8.06 5.81 0.47
CA LEU A 186 -7.76 6.03 1.88
C LEU A 186 -9.05 6.29 2.66
N PHE A 187 -9.08 5.86 3.91
CA PHE A 187 -10.15 6.18 4.85
C PHE A 187 -9.55 6.54 6.22
N ASN A 188 -10.18 7.51 6.88
CA ASN A 188 -9.76 7.99 8.19
C ASN A 188 -10.25 7.01 9.28
N GLN A 189 -9.31 6.44 10.04
CA GLN A 189 -9.59 5.43 11.05
C GLN A 189 -10.22 6.00 12.34
N PHE A 190 -10.20 7.32 12.52
CA PHE A 190 -10.69 7.97 13.74
C PHE A 190 -12.07 8.60 13.59
N GLY A 191 -12.66 8.58 12.39
CA GLY A 191 -13.91 9.28 12.09
C GLY A 191 -13.77 10.80 12.18
N SER A 192 -14.72 11.50 11.57
CA SER A 192 -14.92 12.95 11.75
C SER A 192 -15.93 13.20 12.85
#